data_AF-D7DQS9-F1
#
_entry.id   AF-D7DQS9-F1
#
_cell.length_a   1.000
_cell.length_b   1.000
_cell.length_c   1.000
_cell.angle_alpha   90.00
_cell.angle_beta   90.00
_cell.angle_gamma   90.00
#
_symmetry.space_group_name_H-M   'P 1'
#
loop_
_entity.id
_entity.type
_entity.pdbx_description
1 polymer ?
#
loop_
_entity_poly.entity_id
_entity_poly.type
_entity_poly.pdbx_seq_one_letter_code
_entity_poly.pdbx_strand_id
1 'polypeptide(L)'
;MSVNIYIDHNFYDHNAYGYENHKNIKSDDCCIEDSYNSNSESSKNNLSVNNPNDLVYLTNSKDLSKLDHVSQYAPLKGEDRIDYSNYCAIVIDVLRASTTISTLLELYDKVYITNSIEKTMNFPNSIKMGERNGIKIDEFDYGNSPIEILKDKNKIIDFTKNGGNLVLTTTNGTRVLNSIISDDIYVGSINTAEAVAKEVYNTAVEKDKDIVLIPSHRCGDFAIEDYIGAAIIVENILKIPGHNITNQLEQLIPLRSTIKFDWKNTILNSKSGQGLRDRGYSYDVLYSVQENICNNVGKYNKKESYIYKV
;
A
#
# COMPACT_ATOMS: atom_id res chain seq x y z
N MET A 1 27.38 8.00 3.74
CA MET A 1 26.32 9.01 3.61
C MET A 1 25.13 8.53 4.42
N SER A 2 24.37 9.44 5.01
CA SER A 2 23.29 9.04 5.91
C SER A 2 21.92 9.22 5.27
N VAL A 3 21.03 8.26 5.47
CA VAL A 3 19.68 8.24 4.89
C VAL A 3 18.66 8.32 6.02
N ASN A 4 17.68 9.21 5.92
CA ASN A 4 16.55 9.25 6.86
C ASN A 4 15.37 8.42 6.32
N ILE A 5 14.56 7.90 7.24
CA ILE A 5 13.39 7.08 6.92
C ILE A 5 12.16 7.73 7.54
N TYR A 6 11.17 8.00 6.70
CA TYR A 6 9.89 8.59 7.08
C TYR A 6 8.74 7.66 6.75
N ILE A 7 7.65 7.78 7.48
CA ILE A 7 6.38 7.11 7.17
C ILE A 7 5.36 8.22 7.00
N ASP A 8 4.71 8.28 5.85
CA ASP A 8 3.61 9.19 5.64
C ASP A 8 2.32 8.59 6.22
N HIS A 9 1.82 9.19 7.29
CA HIS A 9 0.56 8.81 7.93
C HIS A 9 -0.65 9.57 7.36
N ASN A 10 -0.44 10.61 6.56
CA ASN A 10 -1.48 11.58 6.18
C ASN A 10 -2.33 11.15 4.98
N PHE A 11 -1.97 10.05 4.30
CA PHE A 11 -2.82 9.45 3.26
C PHE A 11 -4.15 8.87 3.79
N TYR A 12 -4.36 8.90 5.10
CA TYR A 12 -5.55 8.41 5.82
C TYR A 12 -6.67 9.46 5.98
N ASP A 13 -6.40 10.77 6.00
CA ASP A 13 -7.37 11.72 6.55
C ASP A 13 -8.59 11.94 5.62
N HIS A 14 -9.80 11.67 6.13
CA HIS A 14 -11.07 11.93 5.44
C HIS A 14 -11.48 13.42 5.37
N ASN A 15 -11.07 14.24 6.34
CA ASN A 15 -11.41 15.67 6.38
C ASN A 15 -10.55 16.52 5.43
N ALA A 16 -9.52 15.89 4.90
CA ALA A 16 -8.64 16.33 3.84
C ALA A 16 -9.37 16.61 2.55
N TYR A 17 -10.15 15.63 2.13
CA TYR A 17 -10.47 15.44 0.73
C TYR A 17 -11.80 16.06 0.30
N GLY A 18 -12.35 16.99 1.10
CA GLY A 18 -13.49 17.82 0.69
C GLY A 18 -14.74 17.02 0.32
N TYR A 19 -15.13 16.05 1.14
CA TYR A 19 -16.50 15.51 1.10
C TYR A 19 -17.49 16.55 1.69
N GLU A 20 -17.62 17.71 1.04
CA GLU A 20 -18.83 18.50 1.18
C GLU A 20 -19.93 17.75 0.44
N ASN A 21 -20.93 17.24 1.17
CA ASN A 21 -22.31 16.92 0.81
C ASN A 21 -22.77 17.13 -0.66
N HIS A 22 -22.07 16.59 -1.66
CA HIS A 22 -22.47 16.65 -3.05
C HIS A 22 -23.24 15.36 -3.39
N LYS A 23 -24.55 15.43 -3.15
CA LYS A 23 -25.58 14.43 -3.51
C LYS A 23 -25.66 14.09 -5.02
N ASN A 24 -24.64 14.36 -5.85
CA ASN A 24 -24.72 14.20 -7.31
C ASN A 24 -23.45 13.64 -7.99
N ILE A 25 -22.50 13.03 -7.25
CA ILE A 25 -21.49 12.18 -7.90
C ILE A 25 -22.15 10.84 -8.20
N LYS A 26 -22.13 10.42 -9.46
CA LYS A 26 -22.63 9.10 -9.87
C LYS A 26 -21.94 8.04 -9.01
N SER A 27 -22.73 7.14 -8.44
CA SER A 27 -22.42 6.12 -7.43
C SER A 27 -21.38 5.05 -7.82
N ASP A 28 -20.55 5.30 -8.83
CA ASP A 28 -19.54 4.37 -9.35
C ASP A 28 -18.14 4.64 -8.78
N ASP A 29 -17.96 5.76 -8.08
CA ASP A 29 -16.70 6.18 -7.49
C ASP A 29 -16.67 5.93 -5.97
N CYS A 30 -15.93 4.89 -5.60
CA CYS A 30 -15.39 4.63 -4.26
C CYS A 30 -16.41 4.57 -3.10
N CYS A 31 -16.61 3.35 -2.60
CA CYS A 31 -17.13 3.05 -1.26
C CYS A 31 -18.67 3.16 -1.16
N ILE A 32 -19.38 2.06 -1.41
CA ILE A 32 -20.71 1.85 -0.80
C ILE A 32 -20.44 1.48 0.66
N GLU A 33 -21.06 2.19 1.59
CA GLU A 33 -21.04 1.87 3.02
C GLU A 33 -21.48 0.41 3.23
N ASP A 34 -20.57 -0.44 3.70
CA ASP A 34 -20.94 -1.75 4.25
C ASP A 34 -21.76 -1.47 5.53
N SER A 35 -23.09 -1.37 5.41
CA SER A 35 -24.02 -1.19 6.53
C SER A 35 -24.07 -2.47 7.38
N TYR A 36 -23.07 -2.68 8.23
CA TYR A 36 -23.12 -3.69 9.29
C TYR A 36 -23.77 -3.06 10.53
N ASN A 37 -25.03 -3.40 10.75
CA ASN A 37 -25.74 -3.14 11.99
C ASN A 37 -25.12 -3.97 13.13
N SER A 38 -24.38 -3.34 14.04
CA SER A 38 -24.06 -3.92 15.34
C SER A 38 -24.62 -3.02 16.46
N ASN A 39 -25.85 -3.31 16.85
CA ASN A 39 -26.38 -2.85 18.13
C ASN A 39 -25.68 -3.62 19.26
N SER A 40 -24.90 -2.94 20.10
CA SER A 40 -24.89 -3.19 21.55
C SER A 40 -24.21 -2.06 22.32
N GLU A 41 -24.97 -1.44 23.22
CA GLU A 41 -24.47 -0.58 24.29
C GLU A 41 -23.91 -1.45 25.44
N SER A 42 -22.77 -1.06 26.04
CA SER A 42 -22.67 -0.83 27.50
C SER A 42 -21.23 -0.47 27.97
N SER A 43 -21.12 0.74 28.53
CA SER A 43 -20.41 1.18 29.76
C SER A 43 -18.96 0.75 30.13
N LYS A 44 -18.10 1.79 30.15
CA LYS A 44 -17.14 2.27 31.19
C LYS A 44 -16.07 1.33 31.82
N ASN A 45 -14.82 1.77 31.59
CA ASN A 45 -13.63 1.85 32.46
C ASN A 45 -13.10 0.58 33.15
N ASN A 46 -11.97 0.07 32.64
CA ASN A 46 -10.77 -0.22 33.43
C ASN A 46 -9.53 -0.19 32.53
N LEU A 47 -8.49 0.53 32.97
CA LEU A 47 -7.18 0.62 32.33
C LEU A 47 -6.48 -0.75 32.39
N SER A 48 -6.44 -1.44 31.25
CA SER A 48 -5.46 -2.49 30.95
C SER A 48 -5.20 -2.45 29.45
N VAL A 49 -3.97 -2.13 29.05
CA VAL A 49 -3.55 -2.08 27.64
C VAL A 49 -3.49 -3.51 27.12
N ASN A 50 -4.61 -3.99 26.57
CA ASN A 50 -4.79 -5.33 26.03
C ASN A 50 -5.33 -5.30 24.58
N ASN A 51 -5.33 -4.14 23.92
CA ASN A 51 -5.90 -3.96 22.59
C ASN A 51 -4.93 -3.17 21.67
N PRO A 52 -4.59 -3.67 20.46
CA PRO A 52 -3.80 -2.93 19.46
C PRO A 52 -4.38 -1.55 19.09
N ASN A 53 -5.68 -1.34 19.29
CA ASN A 53 -6.33 -0.04 19.06
C ASN A 53 -5.91 1.05 20.06
N ASP A 54 -5.27 0.69 21.18
CA ASP A 54 -4.79 1.66 22.18
C ASP A 54 -3.44 2.30 21.79
N LEU A 55 -2.74 1.77 20.78
CA LEU A 55 -1.46 2.31 20.31
C LEU A 55 -1.58 3.66 19.59
N VAL A 56 -2.81 4.07 19.20
CA VAL A 56 -3.08 5.33 18.49
C VAL A 56 -3.11 6.55 19.43
N TYR A 57 -3.19 6.36 20.76
CA TYR A 57 -3.40 7.45 21.71
C TYR A 57 -2.13 8.07 22.35
N LEU A 58 -0.93 7.66 21.96
CA LEU A 58 0.31 8.10 22.63
C LEU A 58 1.02 9.33 22.03
N THR A 59 0.44 10.05 21.07
CA THR A 59 1.08 11.27 20.51
C THR A 59 0.72 12.58 21.21
N ASN A 60 -0.17 12.56 22.21
CA ASN A 60 -0.54 13.76 22.96
C ASN A 60 0.19 13.85 24.31
N SER A 61 1.49 14.17 24.32
CA SER A 61 2.01 15.14 25.29
C SER A 61 3.47 15.56 25.05
N LYS A 62 3.61 16.89 25.04
CA LYS A 62 4.77 17.72 25.43
C LYS A 62 5.94 17.84 24.45
N ASP A 63 5.91 19.01 23.83
CA ASP A 63 7.03 19.78 23.27
C ASP A 63 7.43 19.47 21.81
N LEU A 64 6.43 19.62 20.93
CA LEU A 64 6.56 19.67 19.46
C LEU A 64 7.19 20.98 18.93
N SER A 65 7.64 21.89 19.81
CA SER A 65 8.16 23.21 19.44
C SER A 65 9.50 23.21 18.69
N LYS A 66 10.05 22.01 18.42
CA LYS A 66 11.30 21.82 17.64
C LYS A 66 11.10 21.01 16.35
N LEU A 67 9.86 20.67 15.98
CA LEU A 67 9.49 19.98 14.74
C LEU A 67 8.94 20.99 13.71
N ASP A 68 9.66 22.09 13.48
CA ASP A 68 9.19 23.21 12.65
C ASP A 68 9.09 22.94 11.14
N HIS A 69 9.30 21.70 10.66
CA HIS A 69 9.24 21.41 9.22
C HIS A 69 8.46 20.15 8.78
N VAL A 70 7.79 19.40 9.66
CA VAL A 70 7.08 18.16 9.23
C VAL A 70 5.62 18.05 9.71
N SER A 71 5.11 19.01 10.50
CA SER A 71 3.79 18.88 11.16
C SER A 71 2.69 19.85 10.68
N GLN A 72 2.75 20.37 9.45
CA GLN A 72 1.66 21.17 8.88
C GLN A 72 1.34 20.73 7.45
N TYR A 73 0.98 19.47 7.24
CA TYR A 73 0.22 19.13 6.05
C TYR A 73 -1.26 19.14 6.41
N ALA A 74 -1.90 20.25 6.03
CA ALA A 74 -3.34 20.33 5.94
C ALA A 74 -3.84 19.12 5.13
N PRO A 75 -5.02 18.61 5.48
CA PRO A 75 -5.46 17.35 4.96
C PRO A 75 -5.73 17.58 3.44
N LEU A 76 -5.06 16.78 2.59
CA LEU A 76 -5.01 16.86 1.12
C LEU A 76 -6.42 16.88 0.46
N LYS A 77 -6.72 17.83 -0.43
CA LYS A 77 -7.93 17.88 -1.27
C LYS A 77 -7.75 17.11 -2.57
N GLY A 78 -8.84 16.63 -3.18
CA GLY A 78 -8.79 15.94 -4.47
C GLY A 78 -8.11 16.81 -5.52
N GLU A 79 -6.97 16.33 -6.06
CA GLU A 79 -5.94 16.98 -6.90
C GLU A 79 -4.61 17.30 -6.20
N ASP A 80 -4.53 17.21 -4.87
CA ASP A 80 -3.31 17.52 -4.15
C ASP A 80 -2.22 16.49 -4.43
N ARG A 81 -1.12 17.01 -4.98
CA ARG A 81 0.10 16.26 -5.20
C ARG A 81 1.02 16.45 -4.00
N ILE A 82 1.60 15.37 -3.52
CA ILE A 82 2.57 15.40 -2.43
C ILE A 82 3.96 15.43 -3.03
N ASP A 83 4.76 16.42 -2.64
CA ASP A 83 6.13 16.55 -3.10
C ASP A 83 7.07 15.62 -2.33
N TYR A 84 7.48 14.55 -3.01
CA TYR A 84 8.48 13.59 -2.54
C TYR A 84 9.70 13.57 -3.46
N SER A 85 10.01 14.69 -4.12
CA SER A 85 11.11 14.79 -5.11
C SER A 85 12.47 14.40 -4.53
N ASN A 86 12.71 14.74 -3.27
CA ASN A 86 13.91 14.39 -2.50
C ASN A 86 13.87 13.00 -1.85
N TYR A 87 12.86 12.18 -2.18
CA TYR A 87 12.67 10.88 -1.55
C TYR A 87 12.60 9.75 -2.58
N CYS A 88 13.08 8.58 -2.17
CA CYS A 88 12.65 7.30 -2.72
C CYS A 88 11.38 6.87 -1.99
N ALA A 89 10.24 6.88 -2.69
CA ALA A 89 8.93 6.59 -2.15
C ALA A 89 8.57 5.11 -2.30
N ILE A 90 8.07 4.47 -1.26
CA ILE A 90 7.61 3.08 -1.27
C ILE A 90 6.11 3.04 -0.98
N VAL A 91 5.30 2.75 -2.00
CA VAL A 91 3.84 2.61 -1.88
C VAL A 91 3.48 1.18 -1.48
N ILE A 92 2.64 1.06 -0.44
CA ILE A 92 2.34 -0.21 0.22
C ILE A 92 0.83 -0.38 0.33
N ASP A 93 0.29 -1.41 -0.33
CA ASP A 93 -1.10 -1.87 -0.28
C ASP A 93 -1.04 -3.40 -0.18
N VAL A 94 -0.95 -3.91 1.05
CA VAL A 94 -0.70 -5.34 1.33
C VAL A 94 -1.90 -6.18 0.92
N LEU A 95 -3.11 -5.71 1.16
CA LEU A 95 -4.36 -6.39 0.83
C LEU A 95 -5.16 -5.55 -0.19
N ARG A 96 -4.85 -5.61 -1.48
CA ARG A 96 -4.02 -6.63 -2.19
C ARG A 96 -3.12 -6.06 -3.28
N ALA A 97 -3.15 -4.77 -3.57
CA ALA A 97 -2.65 -4.26 -4.84
C ALA A 97 -1.12 -4.45 -4.99
N SER A 98 -0.34 -4.09 -3.97
CA SER A 98 1.12 -4.27 -4.02
C SER A 98 1.51 -5.74 -4.10
N THR A 99 0.88 -6.62 -3.33
CA THR A 99 1.14 -8.07 -3.38
C THR A 99 0.79 -8.66 -4.75
N THR A 100 -0.31 -8.22 -5.36
CA THR A 100 -0.73 -8.64 -6.71
C THR A 100 0.29 -8.20 -7.75
N ILE A 101 0.74 -6.93 -7.68
CA ILE A 101 1.76 -6.38 -8.57
C ILE A 101 3.08 -7.15 -8.43
N SER A 102 3.56 -7.37 -7.21
CA SER A 102 4.77 -8.17 -6.96
C SER A 102 4.65 -9.59 -7.52
N THR A 103 3.45 -10.19 -7.44
CA THR A 103 3.21 -11.53 -8.01
C THR A 103 3.25 -11.52 -9.53
N LEU A 104 2.66 -10.51 -10.18
CA LEU A 104 2.72 -10.34 -11.63
C LEU A 104 4.15 -10.09 -12.13
N LEU A 105 4.95 -9.34 -11.38
CA LEU A 105 6.35 -9.05 -11.71
C LEU A 105 7.30 -10.25 -11.54
N GLU A 106 6.86 -11.34 -10.92
CA GLU A 106 7.54 -12.64 -11.03
C GLU A 106 7.29 -13.33 -12.38
N LEU A 107 6.17 -13.01 -13.04
CA LEU A 107 5.75 -13.66 -14.28
C LEU A 107 6.11 -12.85 -15.53
N TYR A 108 6.23 -11.53 -15.41
CA TYR A 108 6.48 -10.62 -16.53
C TYR A 108 7.10 -9.30 -16.05
N ASP A 109 7.85 -8.60 -16.91
CA ASP A 109 8.64 -7.44 -16.47
C ASP A 109 7.86 -6.14 -16.30
N LYS A 110 6.57 -6.09 -16.69
CA LYS A 110 5.80 -4.85 -16.76
C LYS A 110 4.29 -5.03 -16.54
N VAL A 111 3.68 -4.16 -15.72
CA VAL A 111 2.23 -4.11 -15.49
C VAL A 111 1.72 -2.67 -15.62
N TYR A 112 0.79 -2.43 -16.53
CA TYR A 112 0.12 -1.13 -16.68
C TYR A 112 -0.89 -0.90 -15.57
N ILE A 113 -0.92 0.31 -15.00
CA ILE A 113 -1.79 0.65 -13.87
C ILE A 113 -2.72 1.80 -14.30
N THR A 114 -4.02 1.66 -14.08
CA THR A 114 -5.02 2.70 -14.41
C THR A 114 -6.11 2.83 -13.33
N ASN A 115 -6.73 4.00 -13.21
CA ASN A 115 -7.93 4.22 -12.36
C ASN A 115 -9.24 4.01 -13.13
N SER A 116 -9.18 3.93 -14.45
CA SER A 116 -10.36 3.90 -15.32
C SER A 116 -10.61 2.51 -15.87
N ILE A 117 -11.79 1.97 -15.60
CA ILE A 117 -12.29 0.72 -16.18
C ILE A 117 -12.32 0.85 -17.71
N GLU A 118 -12.80 1.98 -18.22
CA GLU A 118 -12.85 2.26 -19.66
C GLU A 118 -11.46 2.20 -20.31
N LYS A 119 -10.44 2.85 -19.70
CA LYS A 119 -9.06 2.77 -20.20
C LYS A 119 -8.52 1.35 -20.19
N THR A 120 -8.84 0.56 -19.15
CA THR A 120 -8.47 -0.86 -19.09
C THR A 120 -9.13 -1.65 -20.23
N MET A 121 -10.42 -1.42 -20.48
CA MET A 121 -11.17 -2.13 -21.52
C MET A 121 -10.63 -1.87 -22.92
N ASN A 122 -10.19 -0.65 -23.17
CA ASN A 122 -9.63 -0.21 -24.45
C ASN A 122 -8.13 -0.52 -24.60
N PHE A 123 -7.49 -1.16 -23.61
CA PHE A 123 -6.07 -1.47 -23.67
C PHE A 123 -5.82 -2.63 -24.66
N PRO A 124 -5.06 -2.41 -25.75
CA PRO A 124 -4.93 -3.40 -26.82
C PRO A 124 -4.10 -4.60 -26.39
N ASN A 125 -4.49 -5.79 -26.88
CA ASN A 125 -3.80 -7.07 -26.65
C ASN A 125 -3.39 -7.25 -25.18
N SER A 126 -4.38 -7.26 -24.28
CA SER A 126 -4.12 -7.25 -22.84
C SER A 126 -4.96 -8.26 -22.07
N ILE A 127 -4.38 -8.76 -20.98
CA ILE A 127 -5.10 -9.39 -19.87
C ILE A 127 -5.50 -8.27 -18.91
N LYS A 128 -6.79 -8.20 -18.61
CA LYS A 128 -7.41 -7.16 -17.78
C LYS A 128 -7.66 -7.69 -16.39
N MET A 129 -7.19 -6.94 -15.41
CA MET A 129 -7.21 -7.32 -14.01
C MET A 129 -7.71 -6.17 -13.17
N GLY A 130 -8.45 -6.47 -12.12
CA GLY A 130 -8.91 -5.40 -11.24
C GLY A 130 -10.13 -5.72 -10.41
N GLU A 131 -10.42 -4.76 -9.54
CA GLU A 131 -11.51 -4.87 -8.59
C GLU A 131 -12.20 -3.53 -8.35
N ARG A 132 -13.45 -3.59 -7.90
CA ARG A 132 -14.13 -2.51 -7.19
C ARG A 132 -14.73 -3.08 -5.92
N ASN A 133 -14.52 -2.40 -4.79
CA ASN A 133 -15.00 -2.85 -3.48
C ASN A 133 -14.57 -4.28 -3.09
N GLY A 134 -13.40 -4.72 -3.55
CA GLY A 134 -12.84 -6.05 -3.33
C GLY A 134 -13.34 -7.14 -4.28
N ILE A 135 -14.24 -6.81 -5.21
CA ILE A 135 -14.90 -7.74 -6.12
C ILE A 135 -14.33 -7.56 -7.54
N LYS A 136 -14.09 -8.68 -8.24
CA LYS A 136 -13.64 -8.67 -9.63
C LYS A 136 -14.65 -7.93 -10.51
N ILE A 137 -14.16 -7.15 -11.47
CA ILE A 137 -14.99 -6.55 -12.52
C ILE A 137 -15.40 -7.65 -13.51
N ASP A 138 -16.69 -7.81 -13.79
CA ASP A 138 -17.22 -8.97 -14.52
C ASP A 138 -16.60 -9.18 -15.91
N GLU A 139 -16.34 -8.08 -16.63
CA GLU A 139 -15.73 -8.11 -17.97
C GLU A 139 -14.23 -8.37 -17.98
N PHE A 140 -13.59 -8.48 -16.81
CA PHE A 140 -12.16 -8.68 -16.67
C PHE A 140 -11.78 -10.16 -16.54
N ASP A 141 -10.58 -10.47 -17.02
CA ASP A 141 -10.00 -11.81 -16.97
C ASP A 141 -9.78 -12.26 -15.52
N TYR A 142 -9.19 -11.40 -14.69
CA TYR A 142 -8.86 -11.69 -13.27
C TYR A 142 -9.26 -10.56 -12.32
N GLY A 143 -9.41 -10.90 -11.04
CA GLY A 143 -9.55 -9.93 -9.96
C GLY A 143 -8.21 -9.31 -9.57
N ASN A 144 -8.18 -8.68 -8.40
CA ASN A 144 -6.94 -8.25 -7.72
C ASN A 144 -6.44 -9.35 -6.76
N SER A 145 -6.50 -10.61 -7.19
CA SER A 145 -6.11 -11.78 -6.38
C SER A 145 -4.75 -12.33 -6.85
N PRO A 146 -3.71 -12.34 -6.00
CA PRO A 146 -2.44 -12.99 -6.35
C PRO A 146 -2.60 -14.50 -6.54
N ILE A 147 -3.56 -15.13 -5.86
CA ILE A 147 -3.81 -16.57 -5.98
C ILE A 147 -4.45 -16.92 -7.33
N GLU A 148 -5.39 -16.10 -7.82
CA GLU A 148 -5.93 -16.26 -9.18
C GLU A 148 -4.81 -16.20 -10.23
N ILE A 149 -3.90 -15.24 -10.09
CA ILE A 149 -2.73 -15.06 -10.99
C ILE A 149 -1.83 -16.29 -10.96
N LEU A 150 -1.51 -16.81 -9.77
CA LEU A 150 -0.63 -17.97 -9.64
C LEU A 150 -1.25 -19.27 -10.18
N LYS A 151 -2.56 -19.44 -10.05
CA LYS A 151 -3.28 -20.61 -10.62
C LYS A 151 -3.14 -20.64 -12.14
N ASP A 152 -3.21 -19.48 -12.78
CA ASP A 152 -3.15 -19.34 -14.24
C ASP A 152 -1.78 -18.91 -14.77
N LYS A 153 -0.72 -19.00 -13.95
CA LYS A 153 0.60 -18.43 -14.26
C LYS A 153 1.15 -18.81 -15.64
N ASN A 154 0.97 -20.06 -16.07
CA ASN A 154 1.51 -20.53 -17.36
C ASN A 154 0.79 -19.84 -18.53
N LYS A 155 -0.53 -19.68 -18.43
CA LYS A 155 -1.34 -18.96 -19.43
C LYS A 155 -0.91 -17.49 -19.52
N ILE A 156 -0.68 -16.86 -18.36
CA ILE A 156 -0.23 -15.46 -18.29
C ILE A 156 1.16 -15.31 -18.93
N ILE A 157 2.11 -16.18 -18.58
CA ILE A 157 3.47 -16.20 -19.16
C ILE A 157 3.42 -16.41 -20.67
N ASP A 158 2.64 -17.37 -21.15
CA ASP A 158 2.55 -17.66 -22.58
C ASP A 158 1.92 -16.48 -23.34
N PHE A 159 0.91 -15.83 -22.77
CA PHE A 159 0.30 -14.64 -23.34
C PHE A 159 1.30 -13.48 -23.43
N THR A 160 2.05 -13.19 -22.36
CA THR A 160 3.01 -12.07 -22.35
C THR A 160 4.21 -12.33 -23.25
N LYS A 161 4.68 -13.58 -23.37
CA LYS A 161 5.72 -13.98 -24.34
C LYS A 161 5.32 -13.73 -25.79
N ASN A 162 4.02 -13.75 -26.10
CA ASN A 162 3.49 -13.46 -27.43
C ASN A 162 3.12 -11.97 -27.61
N GLY A 163 3.73 -11.07 -26.82
CA GLY A 163 3.53 -9.62 -26.92
C GLY A 163 2.26 -9.10 -26.24
N GLY A 164 1.63 -9.92 -25.40
CA GLY A 164 0.50 -9.53 -24.57
C GLY A 164 0.89 -8.60 -23.42
N ASN A 165 -0.01 -7.68 -23.06
CA ASN A 165 0.17 -6.74 -21.95
C ASN A 165 -0.63 -7.14 -20.72
N LEU A 166 -0.16 -6.75 -19.55
CA LEU A 166 -0.90 -6.87 -18.29
C LEU A 166 -1.39 -5.49 -17.86
N VAL A 167 -2.69 -5.33 -17.60
CA VAL A 167 -3.27 -4.08 -17.13
C VAL A 167 -4.10 -4.31 -15.87
N LEU A 168 -3.83 -3.53 -14.82
CA LEU A 168 -4.46 -3.62 -13.52
C LEU A 168 -5.16 -2.29 -13.17
N THR A 169 -6.42 -2.35 -12.76
CA THR A 169 -7.10 -1.23 -12.09
C THR A 169 -7.61 -1.64 -10.72
N THR A 170 -7.32 -0.81 -9.71
CA THR A 170 -7.79 -1.02 -8.34
C THR A 170 -8.37 0.28 -7.81
N THR A 171 -9.09 0.17 -6.69
CA THR A 171 -9.75 1.31 -6.02
C THR A 171 -8.76 2.38 -5.58
N ASN A 172 -7.58 1.99 -5.06
CA ASN A 172 -6.61 2.92 -4.48
C ASN A 172 -5.34 3.13 -5.33
N GLY A 173 -4.97 2.17 -6.18
CA GLY A 173 -3.57 2.01 -6.64
C GLY A 173 -3.03 3.17 -7.46
N THR A 174 -3.72 3.55 -8.54
CA THR A 174 -3.28 4.69 -9.37
C THR A 174 -3.44 6.04 -8.68
N ARG A 175 -4.38 6.17 -7.74
CA ARG A 175 -4.60 7.44 -7.03
C ARG A 175 -3.38 7.81 -6.21
N VAL A 176 -2.89 6.89 -5.38
CA VAL A 176 -1.68 7.09 -4.55
C VAL A 176 -0.45 7.30 -5.43
N LEU A 177 -0.24 6.44 -6.42
CA LEU A 177 0.92 6.54 -7.32
C LEU A 177 0.96 7.85 -8.11
N ASN A 178 -0.20 8.39 -8.54
CA ASN A 178 -0.25 9.61 -9.33
C ASN A 178 -0.16 10.90 -8.51
N SER A 179 -0.55 10.89 -7.23
CA SER A 179 -0.41 12.07 -6.37
C SER A 179 1.03 12.30 -5.92
N ILE A 180 1.89 11.28 -5.92
CA ILE A 180 3.31 11.41 -5.54
C ILE A 180 4.12 12.11 -6.63
N ILE A 181 4.82 13.20 -6.29
CA ILE A 181 5.85 13.82 -7.14
C ILE A 181 7.19 13.25 -6.71
N SER A 182 7.66 12.21 -7.41
CA SER A 182 9.02 11.67 -7.27
C SER A 182 9.39 10.90 -8.55
N ASP A 183 10.68 10.86 -8.88
CA ASP A 183 11.22 10.02 -9.95
C ASP A 183 11.51 8.57 -9.48
N ASP A 184 11.44 8.35 -8.17
CA ASP A 184 11.85 7.12 -7.50
C ASP A 184 10.69 6.57 -6.67
N ILE A 185 9.65 6.10 -7.37
CA ILE A 185 8.45 5.52 -6.76
C ILE A 185 8.50 4.00 -6.93
N TYR A 186 8.47 3.28 -5.82
CA TYR A 186 8.55 1.84 -5.74
C TYR A 186 7.26 1.27 -5.14
N VAL A 187 6.97 0.01 -5.45
CA VAL A 187 5.87 -0.74 -4.87
C VAL A 187 6.41 -1.79 -3.92
N GLY A 188 6.05 -1.65 -2.64
CA GLY A 188 6.45 -2.55 -1.56
C GLY A 188 5.30 -3.44 -1.12
N SER A 189 5.62 -4.70 -0.83
CA SER A 189 4.72 -5.64 -0.16
C SER A 189 5.52 -6.46 0.86
N ILE A 190 4.82 -7.20 1.73
CA ILE A 190 5.48 -8.16 2.62
C ILE A 190 6.20 -9.25 1.80
N ASN A 191 5.65 -9.61 0.64
CA ASN A 191 6.22 -10.60 -0.26
C ASN A 191 7.57 -10.21 -0.87
N THR A 192 7.89 -8.92 -0.93
CA THR A 192 9.12 -8.36 -1.53
C THR A 192 9.95 -7.51 -0.56
N ALA A 193 9.67 -7.58 0.75
CA ALA A 193 10.15 -6.61 1.72
C ALA A 193 11.69 -6.47 1.74
N GLU A 194 12.43 -7.57 1.68
CA GLU A 194 13.90 -7.55 1.64
C GLU A 194 14.44 -7.00 0.32
N ALA A 195 13.88 -7.40 -0.82
CA ALA A 195 14.32 -6.95 -2.13
C ALA A 195 14.11 -5.44 -2.30
N VAL A 196 12.92 -4.95 -1.95
CA VAL A 196 12.56 -3.52 -2.01
C VAL A 196 13.41 -2.71 -1.04
N ALA A 197 13.63 -3.20 0.19
CA ALA A 197 14.48 -2.51 1.16
C ALA A 197 15.91 -2.27 0.65
N LYS A 198 16.52 -3.30 0.05
CA LYS A 198 17.88 -3.20 -0.51
C LYS A 198 17.94 -2.23 -1.69
N GLU A 199 17.04 -2.39 -2.65
CA GLU A 199 17.03 -1.57 -3.87
C GLU A 199 16.77 -0.09 -3.56
N VAL A 200 15.79 0.19 -2.70
CA VAL A 200 15.45 1.56 -2.32
C VAL A 200 16.56 2.19 -1.50
N TYR A 201 17.17 1.46 -0.56
CA TYR A 201 18.31 1.98 0.20
C TYR A 201 19.51 2.31 -0.68
N ASN A 202 19.86 1.42 -1.62
CA ASN A 202 20.95 1.67 -2.55
C ASN A 202 20.66 2.90 -3.43
N THR A 203 19.45 2.99 -3.97
CA THR A 203 19.02 4.16 -4.78
C THR A 203 19.08 5.44 -3.96
N ALA A 204 18.61 5.41 -2.72
CA ALA A 204 18.62 6.57 -1.81
C ALA A 204 20.05 7.06 -1.54
N VAL A 205 20.98 6.15 -1.26
CA VAL A 205 22.40 6.49 -1.07
C VAL A 205 23.04 7.03 -2.35
N GLU A 206 22.77 6.40 -3.50
CA GLU A 206 23.33 6.80 -4.80
C GLU A 206 22.87 8.20 -5.21
N LYS A 207 21.60 8.52 -4.95
CA LYS A 207 20.96 9.76 -5.39
C LYS A 207 20.91 10.87 -4.35
N ASP A 208 21.48 10.64 -3.17
CA ASP A 208 21.39 11.56 -2.03
C ASP A 208 19.93 11.92 -1.70
N LYS A 209 19.12 10.88 -1.50
CA LYS A 209 17.69 10.99 -1.16
C LYS A 209 17.39 10.32 0.17
N ASP A 210 16.32 10.77 0.80
CA ASP A 210 15.71 10.09 1.94
C ASP A 210 14.72 9.01 1.48
N ILE A 211 14.24 8.18 2.40
CA ILE A 211 13.23 7.15 2.11
C ILE A 211 11.91 7.55 2.76
N VAL A 212 10.81 7.44 2.01
CA VAL A 212 9.45 7.58 2.56
C VAL A 212 8.63 6.33 2.28
N LEU A 213 8.00 5.78 3.32
CA LEU A 213 7.04 4.69 3.21
C LEU A 213 5.63 5.28 3.21
N ILE A 214 4.80 4.83 2.27
CA ILE A 214 3.45 5.35 2.03
C ILE A 214 2.46 4.16 2.11
N PRO A 215 1.98 3.83 3.32
CA PRO A 215 0.82 2.96 3.49
C PRO A 215 -0.39 3.55 2.74
N SER A 216 -0.98 2.78 1.83
CA SER A 216 -2.04 3.27 0.94
C SER A 216 -3.37 3.43 1.65
N HIS A 217 -3.60 2.64 2.71
CA HIS A 217 -4.83 2.64 3.49
C HIS A 217 -6.06 2.35 2.60
N ARG A 218 -7.27 2.37 3.17
CA ARG A 218 -8.47 1.99 2.40
C ARG A 218 -9.62 2.94 2.62
N CYS A 219 -10.08 3.61 1.57
CA CYS A 219 -11.24 4.52 1.65
C CYS A 219 -11.12 5.55 2.79
N GLY A 220 -9.93 6.04 3.16
CA GLY A 220 -9.75 6.93 4.33
C GLY A 220 -9.82 6.25 5.69
N ASP A 221 -9.87 4.91 5.72
CA ASP A 221 -9.74 4.08 6.92
C ASP A 221 -8.31 3.55 7.11
N PHE A 222 -7.87 3.44 8.36
CA PHE A 222 -6.56 2.95 8.72
C PHE A 222 -6.48 1.44 8.46
N ALA A 223 -5.55 1.07 7.58
CA ALA A 223 -5.24 -0.30 7.24
C ALA A 223 -4.01 -0.77 8.04
N ILE A 224 -4.24 -1.58 9.08
CA ILE A 224 -3.15 -2.11 9.92
C ILE A 224 -2.19 -2.98 9.11
N GLU A 225 -2.69 -3.68 8.09
CA GLU A 225 -1.88 -4.48 7.18
C GLU A 225 -0.83 -3.68 6.42
N ASP A 226 -1.17 -2.49 5.91
CA ASP A 226 -0.22 -1.63 5.18
C ASP A 226 0.83 -1.06 6.13
N TYR A 227 0.39 -0.73 7.35
CA TYR A 227 1.26 -0.24 8.41
C TYR A 227 2.26 -1.31 8.86
N ILE A 228 1.80 -2.56 9.05
CA ILE A 228 2.69 -3.70 9.34
C ILE A 228 3.62 -3.97 8.14
N GLY A 229 3.13 -3.87 6.90
CA GLY A 229 3.95 -3.98 5.70
C GLY A 229 5.11 -2.98 5.68
N ALA A 230 4.82 -1.71 6.02
CA ALA A 230 5.84 -0.69 6.18
C ALA A 230 6.84 -1.02 7.30
N ALA A 231 6.37 -1.53 8.44
CA ALA A 231 7.22 -1.97 9.55
C ALA A 231 8.23 -3.04 9.12
N ILE A 232 7.77 -4.05 8.38
CA ILE A 232 8.61 -5.14 7.89
C ILE A 232 9.67 -4.61 6.91
N ILE A 233 9.30 -3.71 5.99
CA ILE A 233 10.26 -3.10 5.06
C ILE A 233 11.32 -2.28 5.81
N VAL A 234 10.90 -1.46 6.78
CA VAL A 234 11.82 -0.69 7.63
C VAL A 234 12.81 -1.60 8.35
N GLU A 235 12.36 -2.69 8.97
CA GLU A 235 13.29 -3.63 9.62
C GLU A 235 14.28 -4.25 8.64
N ASN A 236 13.88 -4.51 7.39
CA ASN A 236 14.80 -5.00 6.39
C ASN A 236 15.85 -3.95 6.00
N ILE A 237 15.49 -2.66 5.92
CA ILE A 237 16.45 -1.56 5.70
C ILE A 237 17.44 -1.49 6.88
N LEU A 238 16.94 -1.55 8.13
CA LEU A 238 17.78 -1.52 9.33
C LEU A 238 18.73 -2.73 9.47
N LYS A 239 18.46 -3.82 8.77
CA LYS A 239 19.35 -4.99 8.73
C LYS A 239 20.47 -4.88 7.69
N ILE A 240 20.42 -3.88 6.80
CA ILE A 240 21.46 -3.68 5.78
C ILE A 240 22.80 -3.35 6.48
N PRO A 241 23.87 -4.13 6.26
CA PRO A 241 25.16 -3.87 6.89
C PRO A 241 25.72 -2.50 6.49
N GLY A 242 26.26 -1.77 7.46
CA GLY A 242 26.85 -0.46 7.21
C GLY A 242 25.83 0.62 6.82
N HIS A 243 24.53 0.38 7.05
CA HIS A 243 23.54 1.43 6.94
C HIS A 243 23.92 2.59 7.88
N ASN A 244 23.66 3.81 7.43
CA ASN A 244 23.92 5.00 8.23
C ASN A 244 22.62 5.79 8.32
N ILE A 245 21.81 5.52 9.35
CA ILE A 245 20.51 6.18 9.53
C ILE A 245 20.63 7.21 10.65
N THR A 246 20.40 8.47 10.31
CA THR A 246 20.74 9.64 11.14
C THR A 246 19.58 10.23 11.92
N ASN A 247 18.98 9.44 12.82
CA ASN A 247 18.29 9.96 14.02
C ASN A 247 16.74 10.09 14.01
N GLN A 248 15.99 9.24 13.28
CA GLN A 248 14.52 9.20 13.44
C GLN A 248 13.95 7.84 13.86
N LEU A 249 14.79 6.95 14.39
CA LEU A 249 14.33 5.63 14.87
C LEU A 249 13.25 5.73 15.95
N GLU A 250 13.22 6.82 16.73
CA GLU A 250 12.18 7.05 17.75
C GLU A 250 10.78 7.20 17.12
N GLN A 251 10.68 7.90 15.98
CA GLN A 251 9.42 8.04 15.23
C GLN A 251 8.95 6.70 14.65
N LEU A 252 9.89 5.77 14.44
CA LEU A 252 9.60 4.43 13.97
C LEU A 252 9.22 3.47 15.12
N ILE A 253 9.35 3.87 16.39
CA ILE A 253 9.03 2.97 17.53
C ILE A 253 7.59 2.43 17.46
N PRO A 254 6.55 3.25 17.22
CA PRO A 254 5.18 2.74 17.09
C PRO A 254 5.06 1.73 15.95
N LEU A 255 5.58 2.07 14.77
CA LEU A 255 5.61 1.20 13.59
C LEU A 255 6.28 -0.14 13.90
N ARG A 256 7.51 -0.11 14.41
CA ARG A 256 8.31 -1.30 14.74
C ARG A 256 7.72 -2.13 15.87
N SER A 257 6.87 -1.55 16.72
CA SER A 257 6.22 -2.29 17.81
C SER A 257 5.08 -3.18 17.30
N THR A 258 4.52 -2.89 16.13
CA THR A 258 3.43 -3.68 15.53
C THR A 258 3.85 -5.11 15.18
N ILE A 259 5.13 -5.30 14.85
CA ILE A 259 5.70 -6.60 14.46
C ILE A 259 6.25 -7.42 15.63
N LYS A 260 6.21 -6.89 16.86
CA LYS A 260 6.65 -7.62 18.08
C LYS A 260 5.63 -8.66 18.54
N PHE A 261 4.40 -8.59 18.05
CA PHE A 261 3.31 -9.52 18.32
C PHE A 261 3.11 -10.47 17.14
N ASP A 262 2.13 -11.36 17.22
CA ASP A 262 1.69 -12.19 16.09
C ASP A 262 0.99 -11.32 15.02
N TRP A 263 1.81 -10.56 14.29
CA TRP A 263 1.37 -9.61 13.29
C TRP A 263 0.66 -10.30 12.13
N LYS A 264 0.98 -11.57 11.84
CA LYS A 264 0.27 -12.37 10.84
C LYS A 264 -1.18 -12.57 11.26
N ASN A 265 -1.40 -12.98 12.50
CA ASN A 265 -2.75 -13.11 13.05
C ASN A 265 -3.46 -11.75 13.18
N THR A 266 -2.74 -10.66 13.44
CA THR A 266 -3.30 -9.30 13.39
C THR A 266 -3.82 -8.94 12.00
N ILE A 267 -3.04 -9.19 10.94
CA ILE A 267 -3.48 -8.94 9.55
C ILE A 267 -4.65 -9.86 9.18
N LEU A 268 -4.57 -11.14 9.54
CA LEU A 268 -5.67 -12.07 9.33
C LEU A 268 -6.94 -11.51 9.99
N ASN A 269 -6.90 -11.06 11.23
CA ASN A 269 -8.10 -10.57 11.91
C ASN A 269 -8.39 -9.08 11.66
N SER A 270 -7.70 -8.39 10.75
CA SER A 270 -8.01 -7.00 10.43
C SER A 270 -9.35 -6.85 9.72
N LYS A 271 -9.91 -5.62 9.68
CA LYS A 271 -11.16 -5.31 8.94
C LYS A 271 -11.06 -5.76 7.48
N SER A 272 -9.95 -5.44 6.81
CA SER A 272 -9.69 -5.85 5.42
C SER A 272 -9.48 -7.35 5.29
N GLY A 273 -8.70 -7.96 6.20
CA GLY A 273 -8.45 -9.40 6.22
C GLY A 273 -9.73 -10.21 6.38
N GLN A 274 -10.60 -9.83 7.34
CA GLN A 274 -11.92 -10.43 7.54
C GLN A 274 -12.79 -10.25 6.29
N GLY A 275 -12.89 -9.02 5.78
CA GLY A 275 -13.68 -8.73 4.59
C GLY A 275 -13.27 -9.54 3.36
N LEU A 276 -11.97 -9.81 3.15
CA LEU A 276 -11.52 -10.67 2.06
C LEU A 276 -11.88 -12.14 2.30
N ARG A 277 -11.73 -12.64 3.53
CA ARG A 277 -12.12 -14.03 3.86
C ARG A 277 -13.60 -14.28 3.65
N ASP A 278 -14.44 -13.36 4.09
CA ASP A 278 -15.91 -13.48 3.96
C ASP A 278 -16.35 -13.52 2.49
N ARG A 279 -15.56 -12.89 1.60
CA ARG A 279 -15.75 -12.91 0.14
C ARG A 279 -15.08 -14.11 -0.54
N GLY A 280 -14.50 -15.06 0.19
CA GLY A 280 -13.86 -16.26 -0.34
C GLY A 280 -12.38 -16.11 -0.69
N TYR A 281 -11.74 -14.99 -0.38
CA TYR A 281 -10.33 -14.70 -0.69
C TYR A 281 -9.37 -15.04 0.47
N SER A 282 -9.67 -16.07 1.27
CA SER A 282 -8.83 -16.45 2.41
C SER A 282 -7.38 -16.79 2.04
N TYR A 283 -7.18 -17.42 0.88
CA TYR A 283 -5.84 -17.73 0.41
C TYR A 283 -5.05 -16.49 -0.02
N ASP A 284 -5.73 -15.41 -0.45
CA ASP A 284 -5.05 -14.14 -0.76
C ASP A 284 -4.46 -13.54 0.51
N VAL A 285 -5.22 -13.54 1.61
CA VAL A 285 -4.74 -13.01 2.90
C VAL A 285 -3.55 -13.83 3.39
N LEU A 286 -3.65 -15.17 3.34
CA LEU A 286 -2.55 -16.06 3.73
C LEU A 286 -1.31 -15.91 2.85
N TYR A 287 -1.49 -15.61 1.56
CA TYR A 287 -0.39 -15.36 0.64
C TYR A 287 0.28 -14.00 0.89
N SER A 288 -0.51 -12.97 1.17
CA SER A 288 -0.03 -11.60 1.35
C SER A 288 0.80 -11.40 2.63
N VAL A 289 0.71 -12.32 3.59
CA VAL A 289 1.51 -12.30 4.84
C VAL A 289 2.77 -13.16 4.78
N GLN A 290 3.11 -13.72 3.61
CA GLN A 290 4.35 -14.48 3.43
C GLN A 290 5.50 -13.53 3.09
N GLU A 291 6.51 -13.51 3.96
CA GLU A 291 7.69 -12.65 3.78
C GLU A 291 8.59 -13.17 2.67
N ASN A 292 9.06 -12.26 1.80
CA ASN A 292 10.17 -12.48 0.87
C ASN A 292 10.04 -13.70 -0.06
N ILE A 293 8.81 -14.09 -0.41
CA ILE A 293 8.57 -15.16 -1.39
C ILE A 293 8.73 -14.70 -2.84
N CYS A 294 8.86 -13.38 -3.05
CA CYS A 294 9.18 -12.75 -4.33
C CYS A 294 10.49 -11.98 -4.20
N ASN A 295 11.31 -11.96 -5.25
CA ASN A 295 12.61 -11.27 -5.26
C ASN A 295 12.68 -10.14 -6.32
N ASN A 296 11.53 -9.76 -6.87
CA ASN A 296 11.41 -8.61 -7.75
C ASN A 296 11.21 -7.30 -6.98
N VAL A 297 11.59 -6.19 -7.61
CA VAL A 297 11.26 -4.84 -7.16
C VAL A 297 10.49 -4.13 -8.27
N GLY A 298 9.30 -3.62 -7.96
CA GLY A 298 8.49 -2.86 -8.90
C GLY A 298 8.76 -1.37 -8.78
N LYS A 299 9.18 -0.72 -9.86
CA LYS A 299 9.33 0.74 -9.97
C LYS A 299 8.27 1.33 -10.89
N TYR A 300 7.63 2.42 -10.47
CA TYR A 300 6.56 3.07 -11.21
C TYR A 300 7.12 4.10 -12.22
N ASN A 301 6.82 3.88 -13.50
CA ASN A 301 6.98 4.88 -14.55
C ASN A 301 5.71 5.73 -14.63
N LYS A 302 5.77 6.93 -14.02
CA LYS A 302 4.64 7.85 -13.97
C LYS A 302 4.20 8.36 -15.35
N LYS A 303 5.15 8.57 -16.27
CA LYS A 303 4.87 9.09 -17.61
C LYS A 303 4.03 8.14 -18.45
N GLU A 304 4.33 6.85 -18.35
CA GLU A 304 3.70 5.80 -19.16
C GLU A 304 2.69 4.95 -18.36
N SER A 305 2.52 5.24 -17.07
CA SER A 305 1.56 4.60 -16.16
C SER A 305 1.71 3.08 -16.10
N TYR A 306 2.94 2.59 -15.92
CA TYR A 306 3.20 1.18 -15.62
C TYR A 306 4.22 1.02 -14.51
N ILE A 307 4.20 -0.15 -13.88
CA ILE A 307 5.21 -0.62 -12.96
C ILE A 307 6.07 -1.63 -13.70
N TYR A 308 7.39 -1.49 -13.61
CA TYR A 308 8.35 -2.39 -14.24
C TYR A 308 9.31 -2.97 -13.20
N LYS A 309 9.82 -4.15 -13.51
CA LYS A 309 10.82 -4.83 -12.69
C LYS A 309 12.17 -4.14 -12.82
N VAL A 310 12.79 -3.82 -11.69
CA VAL A 310 14.18 -3.34 -11.57
C VAL A 310 15.04 -4.34 -10.81
#